data_AF-A0A0F3MTS1-F1
#
_entry.id   AF-A0A0F3MTS1-F1
#
_cell.length_a   1.000
_cell.length_b   1.000
_cell.length_c   1.000
_cell.angle_alpha   90.00
_cell.angle_beta   90.00
_cell.angle_gamma   90.00
#
_symmetry.space_group_name_H-M   'P 1'
#
loop_
_entity.id
_entity.type
_entity.pdbx_description
1 polymer ?
#
loop_
_entity_poly.entity_id
_entity_poly.type
_entity_poly.pdbx_seq_one_letter_code
_entity_poly.pdbx_strand_id
1 'polypeptide(L)'
;MTHCSCFAYAASAALGLPNKSLLPHPESDKEFIPTLSNKQAEWLETDGIKNGWNFVKAGNRDDNFIQAQKFANQRYFVVSVYKNANPKRAGHIAVVVPSSKDIEKIKNEGPDTAQAGNINFSCSSLKKGFRNKKDAFKNNEIKFY
;
A
#
# COMPACT_ATOMS: atom_id res chain seq x y z
N MET A 1 10.97 -13.89 4.90
CA MET A 1 10.35 -13.65 3.58
C MET A 1 9.01 -12.96 3.83
N THR A 2 8.64 -11.94 3.06
CA THR A 2 7.34 -11.26 3.20
C THR A 2 6.51 -11.49 1.95
N HIS A 3 5.18 -11.52 2.09
CA HIS A 3 4.23 -11.75 0.98
C HIS A 3 3.31 -10.56 0.77
N CYS A 4 3.72 -9.37 1.21
CA CYS A 4 2.86 -8.19 1.27
C CYS A 4 2.30 -7.78 -0.10
N SER A 5 3.11 -7.86 -1.15
CA SER A 5 2.72 -7.63 -2.53
C SER A 5 1.76 -8.69 -3.08
N CYS A 6 2.02 -9.97 -2.79
CA CYS A 6 1.14 -11.07 -3.19
C CYS A 6 -0.22 -10.97 -2.48
N PHE A 7 -0.24 -10.59 -1.20
CA PHE A 7 -1.47 -10.36 -0.45
C PHE A 7 -2.26 -9.18 -1.01
N ALA A 8 -1.61 -8.04 -1.28
CA ALA A 8 -2.29 -6.89 -1.87
C ALA A 8 -2.87 -7.23 -3.25
N TYR A 9 -2.13 -7.98 -4.07
CA TYR A 9 -2.64 -8.53 -5.33
C TYR A 9 -3.87 -9.42 -5.11
N ALA A 10 -3.75 -10.45 -4.26
CA ALA A 10 -4.84 -11.40 -4.00
C ALA A 10 -6.09 -10.69 -3.46
N ALA A 11 -5.94 -9.70 -2.59
CA ALA A 11 -7.04 -8.86 -2.11
C ALA A 11 -7.70 -8.09 -3.26
N SER A 12 -6.91 -7.47 -4.14
CA SER A 12 -7.44 -6.75 -5.32
C SER A 12 -8.12 -7.66 -6.33
N ALA A 13 -7.65 -8.91 -6.48
CA ALA A 13 -8.21 -9.92 -7.38
C ALA A 13 -9.52 -10.50 -6.82
N ALA A 14 -9.56 -10.78 -5.51
CA ALA A 14 -10.75 -11.30 -4.83
C ALA A 14 -11.94 -10.33 -4.88
N LEU A 15 -11.67 -9.03 -4.93
CA LEU A 15 -12.70 -8.00 -5.10
C LEU A 15 -13.25 -7.92 -6.54
N GLY A 16 -12.78 -8.77 -7.46
CA GLY A 16 -13.30 -8.82 -8.82
C GLY A 16 -13.10 -7.49 -9.54
N LEU A 17 -11.87 -6.97 -9.53
CA LEU A 17 -11.46 -5.80 -10.31
C LEU A 17 -10.84 -6.31 -11.63
N PRO A 18 -11.61 -6.79 -12.63
CA PRO A 18 -11.10 -7.61 -13.73
C PRO A 18 -10.04 -6.94 -14.61
N ASN A 19 -9.91 -5.62 -14.54
CA ASN A 19 -8.84 -4.87 -15.21
C ASN A 19 -8.07 -3.94 -14.26
N LYS A 20 -8.26 -4.04 -12.94
CA LYS A 20 -7.64 -3.12 -11.95
C LYS A 20 -6.92 -3.83 -10.81
N SER A 21 -6.78 -5.15 -10.84
CA SER A 21 -5.94 -5.81 -9.86
C SER A 21 -4.49 -5.31 -9.98
N LEU A 22 -3.78 -5.30 -8.84
CA LEU A 22 -2.35 -4.97 -8.85
C LEU A 22 -1.57 -5.91 -9.76
N LEU A 23 -0.35 -5.53 -10.13
CA LEU A 23 0.53 -6.41 -10.91
C LEU A 23 0.70 -7.77 -10.18
N PRO A 24 0.31 -8.91 -10.81
CA PRO A 24 0.49 -10.23 -10.22
C PRO A 24 1.97 -10.59 -10.09
N HIS A 25 2.24 -11.57 -9.24
CA HIS A 25 3.52 -12.26 -9.28
C HIS A 25 3.54 -13.22 -10.50
N PRO A 26 4.50 -13.13 -11.43
CA PRO A 26 4.68 -14.14 -12.47
C PRO A 26 5.13 -15.44 -11.81
N GLU A 27 4.35 -16.51 -11.96
CA GLU A 27 4.58 -17.79 -11.26
C GLU A 27 5.98 -18.39 -11.51
N SER A 28 6.65 -17.99 -12.61
CA SER A 28 7.95 -18.52 -13.03
C SER A 28 9.18 -17.85 -12.40
N ASP A 29 9.05 -16.73 -11.68
CA ASP A 29 10.22 -15.90 -11.33
C ASP A 29 10.44 -15.72 -9.82
N LYS A 30 11.40 -16.46 -9.25
CA LYS A 30 11.75 -16.36 -7.83
C LYS A 30 12.51 -15.07 -7.48
N GLU A 31 13.19 -14.43 -8.45
CA GLU A 31 13.88 -13.14 -8.23
C GLU A 31 12.92 -11.95 -8.21
N PHE A 32 11.68 -12.16 -8.66
CA PHE A 32 10.63 -11.15 -8.67
C PHE A 32 10.08 -10.86 -7.27
N ILE A 33 10.10 -11.85 -6.36
CA ILE A 33 9.51 -11.75 -5.02
C ILE A 33 10.07 -10.56 -4.21
N PRO A 34 11.39 -10.33 -4.10
CA PRO A 34 11.93 -9.24 -3.28
C PRO A 34 11.60 -7.85 -3.85
N THR A 35 11.38 -7.71 -5.15
CA THR A 35 11.23 -6.41 -5.83
C THR A 35 9.79 -6.12 -6.30
N LEU A 36 8.87 -7.08 -6.19
CA LEU A 36 7.50 -6.92 -6.69
C LEU A 36 6.78 -5.70 -6.12
N SER A 37 6.98 -5.36 -4.84
CA SER A 37 6.38 -4.14 -4.28
C SER A 37 6.88 -2.84 -4.95
N ASN A 38 8.14 -2.80 -5.40
CA ASN A 38 8.65 -1.67 -6.19
C ASN A 38 7.99 -1.64 -7.58
N LYS A 39 7.82 -2.81 -8.20
CA LYS A 39 7.17 -2.93 -9.52
C LYS A 39 5.69 -2.58 -9.47
N GLN A 40 4.98 -2.98 -8.41
CA GLN A 40 3.61 -2.54 -8.16
C GLN A 40 3.53 -1.03 -7.93
N ALA A 41 4.50 -0.43 -7.24
CA ALA A 41 4.57 1.02 -7.10
C ALA A 41 4.76 1.73 -8.45
N GLU A 42 5.68 1.23 -9.29
CA GLU A 42 5.91 1.74 -10.66
C GLU A 42 4.65 1.59 -11.52
N TRP A 43 4.02 0.43 -11.48
CA TRP A 43 2.79 0.16 -12.23
C TRP A 43 1.66 1.09 -11.79
N LEU A 44 1.47 1.31 -10.49
CA LEU A 44 0.45 2.24 -9.97
C LEU A 44 0.63 3.68 -10.46
N GLU A 45 1.88 4.10 -10.72
CA GLU A 45 2.21 5.44 -11.23
C GLU A 45 1.93 5.59 -12.73
N THR A 46 1.88 4.49 -13.48
CA THR A 46 1.71 4.50 -14.95
C THR A 46 0.42 3.81 -15.36
N ASP A 47 0.45 2.49 -15.45
CA ASP A 47 -0.61 1.68 -16.02
C ASP A 47 -1.78 1.50 -15.05
N GLY A 48 -1.53 1.55 -13.74
CA GLY A 48 -2.57 1.57 -12.72
C GLY A 48 -3.55 2.72 -12.94
N ILE A 49 -3.05 3.92 -13.27
CA ILE A 49 -3.90 5.08 -13.57
C ILE A 49 -4.78 4.81 -14.80
N LYS A 50 -4.20 4.26 -15.87
CA LYS A 50 -4.97 3.85 -17.07
C LYS A 50 -6.04 2.81 -16.75
N ASN A 51 -5.80 2.00 -15.73
CA ASN A 51 -6.70 0.98 -15.21
C ASN A 51 -7.62 1.50 -14.08
N GLY A 52 -7.68 2.82 -13.86
CA GLY A 52 -8.62 3.46 -12.94
C GLY A 52 -8.21 3.48 -11.47
N TRP A 53 -6.93 3.25 -11.16
CA TRP A 53 -6.34 3.66 -9.89
C TRP A 53 -6.12 5.16 -9.85
N ASN A 54 -6.26 5.78 -8.68
CA ASN A 54 -6.12 7.22 -8.55
C ASN A 54 -5.14 7.52 -7.43
N PHE A 55 -4.09 8.27 -7.73
CA PHE A 55 -3.18 8.72 -6.68
C PHE A 55 -3.93 9.62 -5.68
N VAL A 56 -3.95 9.22 -4.42
CA VAL A 56 -4.50 10.02 -3.33
C VAL A 56 -3.49 11.11 -2.98
N LYS A 57 -3.69 12.29 -3.56
CA LYS A 57 -2.86 13.46 -3.34
C LYS A 57 -3.60 14.52 -2.54
N ALA A 58 -3.03 14.92 -1.41
CA ALA A 58 -3.44 16.05 -0.60
C ALA A 58 -2.25 16.99 -0.32
N GLY A 59 -2.48 18.04 0.49
CA GLY A 59 -1.52 19.12 0.70
C GLY A 59 -0.27 18.72 1.48
N ASN A 60 -0.37 17.74 2.38
CA ASN A 60 0.75 17.25 3.19
C ASN A 60 0.56 15.76 3.56
N ARG A 61 1.53 15.19 4.28
CA ARG A 61 1.52 13.80 4.75
C ARG A 61 0.26 13.44 5.53
N ASP A 62 -0.11 14.28 6.47
CA ASP A 62 -1.21 14.03 7.39
C ASP A 62 -2.55 14.06 6.67
N ASP A 63 -2.73 14.99 5.74
CA ASP A 63 -3.91 15.05 4.87
C ASP A 63 -3.97 13.84 3.92
N ASN A 64 -2.84 13.34 3.42
CA ASN A 64 -2.79 12.10 2.64
C ASN A 64 -3.29 10.92 3.47
N PHE A 65 -2.84 10.82 4.73
CA PHE A 65 -3.27 9.76 5.65
C PHE A 65 -4.76 9.81 5.93
N ILE A 66 -5.30 11.01 6.19
CA ILE A 66 -6.72 11.23 6.44
C ILE A 66 -7.55 10.87 5.20
N GLN A 67 -7.12 11.33 4.02
CA GLN A 67 -7.84 11.09 2.78
C GLN A 67 -7.83 9.60 2.39
N ALA A 68 -6.71 8.90 2.59
CA ALA A 68 -6.61 7.46 2.35
C ALA A 68 -7.58 6.67 3.25
N GLN A 69 -7.62 6.97 4.56
CA GLN A 69 -8.56 6.33 5.49
C GLN A 69 -10.02 6.64 5.10
N LYS A 70 -10.31 7.89 4.72
CA LYS A 70 -11.64 8.31 4.28
C LYS A 70 -12.11 7.53 3.06
N PHE A 71 -11.25 7.34 2.06
CA PHE A 71 -11.60 6.55 0.88
C PHE A 71 -11.84 5.08 1.22
N ALA A 72 -11.01 4.46 2.07
CA ALA A 72 -11.27 3.10 2.54
C ALA A 72 -12.64 3.01 3.24
N ASN A 73 -12.96 3.96 4.11
CA ASN A 73 -14.27 4.04 4.79
C ASN A 73 -15.44 4.25 3.81
N GLN A 74 -15.19 4.82 2.63
CA GLN A 74 -16.17 5.03 1.56
C GLN A 74 -16.25 3.85 0.57
N ARG A 75 -15.74 2.67 0.95
CA ARG A 75 -15.81 1.42 0.18
C ARG A 75 -14.85 1.37 -1.03
N TYR A 76 -13.92 2.32 -1.13
CA TYR A 76 -12.85 2.23 -2.13
C TYR A 76 -11.79 1.24 -1.66
N PHE A 77 -11.24 0.46 -2.59
CA PHE A 77 -10.05 -0.35 -2.34
C PHE A 77 -8.83 0.56 -2.42
N VAL A 78 -8.13 0.74 -1.30
CA VAL A 78 -7.02 1.66 -1.17
C VAL A 78 -5.77 0.91 -0.76
N VAL A 79 -4.62 1.24 -1.36
CA VAL A 79 -3.33 0.66 -1.00
C VAL A 79 -2.34 1.75 -0.60
N SER A 80 -1.57 1.46 0.45
CA SER A 80 -0.38 2.23 0.81
C SER A 80 0.84 1.56 0.19
N VAL A 81 1.70 2.33 -0.46
CA VAL A 81 2.85 1.79 -1.20
C VAL A 81 4.10 2.64 -0.99
N TYR A 82 5.22 1.97 -0.74
CA TYR A 82 6.56 2.55 -0.67
C TYR A 82 7.46 1.89 -1.70
N LYS A 83 8.00 2.70 -2.61
CA LYS A 83 9.04 2.30 -3.56
C LYS A 83 10.41 2.58 -2.94
N ASN A 84 11.25 1.56 -2.86
CA ASN A 84 12.62 1.75 -2.39
C ASN A 84 13.44 2.53 -3.41
N ALA A 85 14.19 3.54 -2.96
CA ALA A 85 15.10 4.30 -3.82
C ALA A 85 16.21 3.40 -4.41
N ASN A 86 16.64 2.37 -3.67
CA ASN A 86 17.52 1.34 -4.22
C ASN A 86 16.67 0.21 -4.82
N PRO A 87 16.69 0.01 -6.15
CA PRO A 87 15.84 -0.99 -6.81
C PRO A 87 16.18 -2.43 -6.41
N LYS A 88 17.38 -2.68 -5.88
CA LYS A 88 17.81 -4.00 -5.37
C LYS A 88 17.27 -4.30 -3.96
N ARG A 89 16.61 -3.33 -3.31
CA ARG A 89 16.00 -3.50 -1.99
C ARG A 89 14.48 -3.51 -2.10
N ALA A 90 13.86 -4.36 -1.30
CA ALA A 90 12.40 -4.47 -1.26
C ALA A 90 11.73 -3.14 -0.86
N GLY A 91 10.70 -2.77 -1.61
CA GLY A 91 9.70 -1.79 -1.22
C GLY A 91 8.77 -2.35 -0.15
N HIS A 92 7.57 -1.78 -0.06
CA HIS A 92 6.49 -2.33 0.76
C HIS A 92 5.13 -1.86 0.25
N ILE A 93 4.12 -2.71 0.37
CA ILE A 93 2.73 -2.37 0.03
C ILE A 93 1.80 -3.02 1.07
N ALA A 94 0.74 -2.31 1.45
CA ALA A 94 -0.29 -2.81 2.36
C ALA A 94 -1.65 -2.25 1.97
N VAL A 95 -2.71 -3.02 2.20
CA VAL A 95 -4.09 -2.60 1.94
C VAL A 95 -4.54 -1.69 3.08
N VAL A 96 -5.08 -0.52 2.78
CA VAL A 96 -5.74 0.32 3.79
C VAL A 96 -7.13 -0.25 4.05
N VAL A 97 -7.45 -0.51 5.31
CA VAL A 97 -8.74 -1.09 5.71
C VAL A 97 -9.67 -0.03 6.29
N PRO A 98 -11.00 -0.15 6.12
CA PRO A 98 -11.94 0.70 6.81
C PRO A 98 -11.77 0.60 8.33
N SER A 99 -11.81 1.74 9.03
CA SER A 99 -11.74 1.76 10.49
C SER A 99 -12.36 3.03 11.08
N SER A 100 -12.67 2.96 12.37
CA SER A 100 -13.17 4.08 13.17
C SER A 100 -12.04 4.90 13.82
N LYS A 101 -10.83 4.86 13.26
CA LYS A 101 -9.66 5.55 13.81
C LYS A 101 -9.87 7.06 13.80
N ASP A 102 -9.60 7.70 14.93
CA ASP A 102 -9.74 9.15 15.05
C ASP A 102 -8.66 9.90 14.27
N ILE A 103 -8.98 11.14 13.85
CA ILE A 103 -8.11 11.97 13.00
C ILE A 103 -6.73 12.16 13.64
N GLU A 104 -6.66 12.42 14.94
CA GLU A 104 -5.37 12.64 15.61
C GLU A 104 -4.50 11.37 15.64
N LYS A 105 -5.10 10.20 15.82
CA LYS A 105 -4.38 8.92 15.65
C LYS A 105 -3.98 8.67 14.20
N ILE A 106 -4.80 9.04 13.22
CA ILE A 106 -4.43 8.92 11.79
C ILE A 106 -3.22 9.80 11.48
N LYS A 107 -3.16 11.03 11.98
CA LYS A 107 -1.97 11.91 11.79
C LYS A 107 -0.71 11.30 12.42
N ASN A 108 -0.83 10.74 13.63
CA ASN A 108 0.30 10.24 14.40
C ASN A 108 0.81 8.86 13.97
N GLU A 109 -0.08 8.01 13.45
CA GLU A 109 0.19 6.61 13.17
C GLU A 109 -0.11 6.18 11.72
N GLY A 110 -0.70 7.07 10.93
CA GLY A 110 -1.28 6.76 9.64
C GLY A 110 -2.58 5.94 9.72
N PRO A 111 -3.20 5.67 8.56
CA PRO A 111 -4.40 4.86 8.45
C PRO A 111 -4.18 3.43 8.96
N ASP A 112 -5.27 2.70 9.18
CA ASP A 112 -5.19 1.27 9.48
C ASP A 112 -5.03 0.44 8.21
N THR A 113 -4.22 -0.61 8.31
CA THR A 113 -3.77 -1.43 7.18
C THR A 113 -3.82 -2.91 7.49
N ALA A 114 -3.98 -3.71 6.44
CA ALA A 114 -3.82 -5.15 6.43
C ALA A 114 -2.62 -5.55 5.56
N GLN A 115 -1.86 -6.56 6.00
CA GLN A 115 -0.69 -7.05 5.27
C GLN A 115 -0.30 -8.49 5.63
N ALA A 116 0.38 -9.14 4.68
CA ALA A 116 1.19 -10.35 4.90
C ALA A 116 2.69 -9.99 4.92
N GLY A 117 3.13 -9.31 5.97
CA GLY A 117 4.50 -8.79 6.10
C GLY A 117 5.47 -9.74 6.81
N ASN A 118 6.50 -9.16 7.44
CA ASN A 118 7.32 -9.90 8.42
C ASN A 118 6.49 -10.30 9.65
N ILE A 119 5.46 -9.51 9.95
CA ILE A 119 4.39 -9.84 10.88
C ILE A 119 3.09 -9.62 10.11
N ASN A 120 2.19 -10.58 10.20
CA ASN A 120 0.89 -10.49 9.55
C ASN A 120 -0.06 -9.64 10.40
N PHE A 121 -0.85 -8.80 9.73
CA PHE A 121 -1.89 -8.01 10.38
C PHE A 121 -3.16 -8.06 9.53
N SER A 122 -4.28 -8.40 10.15
CA SER A 122 -5.60 -8.16 9.59
C SER A 122 -6.02 -6.69 9.75
N CYS A 123 -5.51 -6.03 10.79
CA CYS A 123 -5.67 -4.59 11.03
C CYS A 123 -4.54 -4.09 11.96
N SER A 124 -3.78 -3.09 11.51
CA SER A 124 -2.79 -2.37 12.33
C SER A 124 -2.44 -1.01 11.72
N SER A 125 -1.86 -0.12 12.51
CA SER A 125 -1.47 1.21 12.02
C SER A 125 -0.40 1.14 10.93
N LEU A 126 -0.47 2.04 9.95
CA LEU A 126 0.53 2.21 8.91
C LEU A 126 1.94 2.32 9.49
N LYS A 127 2.12 3.12 10.55
CA LYS A 127 3.40 3.29 11.26
C LYS A 127 3.96 1.98 11.78
N LYS A 128 3.12 1.10 12.34
CA LYS A 128 3.54 -0.22 12.82
C LYS A 128 3.80 -1.16 11.64
N GLY A 129 2.97 -1.11 10.60
CA GLY A 129 3.15 -1.90 9.39
C GLY A 129 4.43 -1.58 8.63
N PHE A 130 4.80 -0.30 8.57
CA PHE A 130 5.98 0.24 7.91
C PHE A 130 7.14 0.47 8.90
N ARG A 131 7.15 -0.19 10.06
CA ARG A 131 8.20 0.02 11.10
C ARG A 131 9.63 -0.23 10.65
N ASN A 132 9.82 -0.99 9.56
CA ASN A 132 11.14 -1.25 8.95
C ASN A 132 11.49 -0.23 7.84
N LYS A 133 10.59 0.73 7.59
CA LYS A 133 10.67 1.83 6.63
C LYS A 133 10.36 3.15 7.37
N LYS A 134 10.97 3.35 8.55
CA LYS A 134 10.64 4.48 9.45
C LYS A 134 10.82 5.84 8.78
N ASP A 135 11.86 5.97 7.96
CA ASP A 135 12.15 7.21 7.25
C ASP A 135 11.09 7.49 6.19
N ALA A 136 10.59 6.46 5.50
CA ALA A 136 9.51 6.63 4.53
C ALA A 136 8.22 7.17 5.16
N PHE A 137 7.88 6.71 6.38
CA PHE A 137 6.75 7.23 7.14
C PHE A 137 6.97 8.70 7.55
N LYS A 138 8.18 9.07 7.97
CA LYS A 138 8.49 10.45 8.39
C LYS A 138 8.56 11.42 7.22
N ASN A 139 9.20 11.01 6.14
CA ASN A 139 9.58 11.84 4.99
C ASN A 139 8.48 11.95 3.92
N ASN A 140 7.26 11.46 4.20
CA ASN A 140 6.15 11.47 3.24
C ASN A 140 6.46 10.70 1.94
N GLU A 141 7.14 9.56 2.04
CA GLU A 141 7.51 8.71 0.90
C GLU A 141 6.52 7.56 0.67
N ILE A 142 5.55 7.38 1.59
CA ILE A 142 4.47 6.42 1.42
C ILE A 142 3.36 7.08 0.62
N LYS A 143 3.07 6.52 -0.55
CA LYS A 143 2.00 6.96 -1.45
C LYS A 143 0.75 6.11 -1.22
N PHE A 144 -0.41 6.66 -1.59
CA PHE A 144 -1.68 5.95 -1.51
C PHE A 144 -2.39 6.00 -2.87
N TYR A 145 -3.04 4.91 -3.24
CA TYR A 145 -3.79 4.74 -4.47
C TYR A 145 -5.11 4.03 -4.23
#